data_AF-A0A1I1MSS6-F1
#
_entry.id   AF-A0A1I1MSS6-F1
#
_cell.length_a   1.000
_cell.length_b   1.000
_cell.length_c   1.000
_cell.angle_alpha   90.00
_cell.angle_beta   90.00
_cell.angle_gamma   90.00
#
_symmetry.space_group_name_H-M   'P 1'
#
loop_
_entity.id
_entity.type
_entity.pdbx_description
1 polymer ?
#
loop_
_entity_poly.entity_id
_entity_poly.type
_entity_poly.pdbx_seq_one_letter_code
_entity_poly.pdbx_strand_id
1 'polypeptide(L)'
;MEHIYDLTEDDLRRALENGEFLLYYQPKVNLFSGKITGAEALIRWACPLRGIVSPLEFIPLAEETGLIVEIGKWVIRTACRQMKEWQEMGYPSMVISVNLSALQFAQANLVETITVIIKETGLAPEFLEIEITESMTMNVTAALPVLRDLKQSGVKISLDDFGTGYSSLSYLKEFPIDKIKIDQSFVRSCTEEPKDATIVKAIIAMSHQLDLEVVAEGVETKEQLAFLQSNLCDMGQGYFFSRPLPPEEFAANISKIEKMIQNAGNTREICRQRWLEAELEKSRQDLLDTVNQQQGLIFKFIKKDNRYIYTLCAGELLSHAKMLPEQIIGKEVFDFLLYEEAVIKHTYYERAWRGENNLTYEGHINGIWYIASLRPIWKDGQVIEVIGSCADITERKMHEDKYKRFVELNPEPIIVYQQGIIQYANPACTKLLGAASFEELAGKSILEYFHPESAAFIEKRIDEMNKIGISIPPTEEKIKRPDGTIIDIEVTGITIMNEGNLSFLMIYHDITRRKYKEEALQKSETKFRRLAEMSKVV
;
A
#
# COMPACT_ATOMS: atom_id res chain seq x y z
N MET A 1 7.64 66.63 -13.91
CA MET A 1 9.05 66.17 -13.95
C MET A 1 9.05 64.76 -13.39
N GLU A 2 9.09 63.76 -14.27
CA GLU A 2 9.61 62.41 -14.01
C GLU A 2 9.55 61.68 -15.37
N HIS A 3 10.50 62.03 -16.24
CA HIS A 3 10.85 61.16 -17.36
C HIS A 3 11.80 60.11 -16.79
N ILE A 4 11.26 58.99 -16.33
CA ILE A 4 12.04 57.80 -16.05
C ILE A 4 12.47 57.28 -17.43
N TYR A 5 13.74 57.49 -17.78
CA TYR A 5 14.31 56.89 -18.98
C TYR A 5 14.21 55.36 -18.82
N ASP A 6 13.71 54.63 -19.81
CA ASP A 6 13.86 53.17 -19.81
C ASP A 6 15.34 52.81 -19.95
N LEU A 7 15.76 51.68 -19.36
CA LEU A 7 17.12 51.17 -19.52
C LEU A 7 17.30 50.73 -20.97
N THR A 8 18.45 51.07 -21.56
CA THR A 8 18.77 50.72 -22.96
C THR A 8 19.94 49.74 -23.06
N GLU A 9 20.06 49.07 -24.20
CA GLU A 9 21.21 48.21 -24.51
C GLU A 9 22.55 48.97 -24.38
N ASP A 10 22.59 50.24 -24.84
CA ASP A 10 23.77 51.10 -24.73
C ASP A 10 24.13 51.41 -23.27
N ASP A 11 23.15 51.47 -22.36
CA ASP A 11 23.42 51.64 -20.94
C ASP A 11 24.09 50.39 -20.36
N LEU A 12 23.63 49.19 -20.74
CA LEU A 12 24.22 47.91 -20.30
C LEU A 12 25.64 47.70 -20.84
N ARG A 13 25.88 48.03 -22.12
CA ARG A 13 27.24 47.96 -22.71
C ARG A 13 28.19 48.90 -21.98
N ARG A 14 27.78 50.15 -21.76
CA ARG A 14 28.58 51.13 -21.01
C ARG A 14 28.81 50.70 -19.57
N ALA A 15 27.82 50.12 -18.90
CA ALA A 15 27.96 49.61 -17.55
C ALA A 15 29.03 48.51 -17.45
N LEU A 16 29.09 47.62 -18.44
CA LEU A 16 30.11 46.58 -18.50
C LEU A 16 31.52 47.16 -18.76
N GLU A 17 31.63 48.11 -19.68
CA GLU A 17 32.91 48.78 -20.02
C GLU A 17 33.45 49.64 -18.87
N ASN A 18 32.56 50.34 -18.15
CA ASN A 18 32.91 51.23 -17.06
C ASN A 18 33.09 50.53 -15.71
N GLY A 19 32.81 49.22 -15.61
CA GLY A 19 32.90 48.47 -14.36
C GLY A 19 31.83 48.87 -13.34
N GLU A 20 30.61 49.18 -13.80
CA GLU A 20 29.48 49.61 -12.94
C GLU A 20 28.73 48.44 -12.28
N PHE A 21 29.05 47.20 -12.66
CA PHE A 21 28.51 46.01 -12.01
C PHE A 21 29.30 45.67 -10.75
N LEU A 22 28.57 45.26 -9.71
CA LEU A 22 29.09 44.83 -8.42
C LEU A 22 28.46 43.48 -8.05
N LEU A 23 29.17 42.70 -7.23
CA LEU A 23 28.62 41.47 -6.66
C LEU A 23 28.35 41.66 -5.18
N TYR A 24 27.14 41.29 -4.77
CA TYR A 24 26.74 41.13 -3.39
C TYR A 24 26.66 39.64 -3.09
N TYR A 25 27.00 39.24 -1.88
CA TYR A 25 27.12 37.85 -1.48
C TYR A 25 26.09 37.54 -0.40
N GLN A 26 25.24 36.55 -0.65
CA GLN A 26 24.29 36.07 0.34
C GLN A 26 24.78 34.75 0.97
N PRO A 27 24.88 34.66 2.30
CA PRO A 27 25.42 33.47 2.95
C PRO A 27 24.44 32.28 2.89
N LYS A 28 25.00 31.11 2.61
CA LYS A 28 24.36 29.80 2.78
C LYS A 28 24.87 29.16 4.06
N VAL A 29 23.95 28.85 4.96
CA VAL A 29 24.28 28.42 6.33
C VAL A 29 23.84 26.98 6.53
N ASN A 30 24.72 26.13 7.05
CA ASN A 30 24.32 24.79 7.47
C ASN A 30 23.41 24.89 8.70
N LEU A 31 22.19 24.34 8.58
CA LEU A 31 21.13 24.56 9.56
C LEU A 31 21.42 23.94 10.94
N PHE A 32 22.39 23.04 11.05
CA PHE A 32 22.71 22.36 12.31
C PHE A 32 23.98 22.89 12.96
N SER A 33 25.05 23.04 12.18
CA SER A 33 26.34 23.51 12.70
C SER A 33 26.41 25.03 12.85
N GLY A 34 25.54 25.76 12.13
CA GLY A 34 25.62 27.22 12.05
C GLY A 34 26.72 27.74 11.14
N LYS A 35 27.60 26.88 10.63
CA LYS A 35 28.72 27.30 9.78
C LYS A 35 28.22 27.77 8.42
N ILE A 36 28.88 28.80 7.89
CA ILE A 36 28.68 29.22 6.51
C ILE A 36 29.37 28.19 5.60
N THR A 37 28.59 27.56 4.73
CA THR A 37 29.07 26.52 3.79
C THR A 37 29.27 27.07 2.38
N GLY A 38 28.63 28.19 2.06
CA GLY A 38 28.75 28.84 0.77
C GLY A 38 28.20 30.26 0.77
N ALA A 39 28.33 30.90 -0.38
CA ALA A 39 27.73 32.20 -0.64
C ALA A 39 27.21 32.25 -2.08
N GLU A 40 26.03 32.84 -2.27
CA GLU A 40 25.50 33.10 -3.60
C GLU A 40 25.93 34.50 -4.06
N ALA A 41 26.53 34.56 -5.25
CA ALA A 41 26.94 35.79 -5.90
C ALA A 41 25.77 36.41 -6.67
N LEU A 42 25.27 37.53 -6.16
CA LEU A 42 24.13 38.26 -6.69
C LEU A 42 24.62 39.57 -7.31
N ILE A 43 24.45 39.69 -8.62
CA ILE A 43 24.82 40.91 -9.35
C ILE A 43 23.98 42.11 -8.90
N ARG A 44 24.59 43.29 -8.88
CA ARG A 44 23.95 44.60 -8.69
C ARG A 44 24.55 45.56 -9.71
N TRP A 45 23.75 46.51 -10.19
CA TRP A 45 24.26 47.55 -11.07
C TRP A 45 24.28 48.89 -10.34
N ALA A 46 25.48 49.39 -10.05
CA ALA A 46 25.69 50.70 -9.46
C ALA A 46 25.69 51.77 -10.56
N CYS A 47 24.50 52.12 -11.05
CA CYS A 47 24.32 53.14 -12.06
C CYS A 47 24.63 54.54 -11.47
N PRO A 48 25.56 55.32 -12.04
CA PRO A 48 25.92 56.65 -11.53
C PRO A 48 24.74 57.62 -11.40
N LEU A 49 23.72 57.45 -12.26
CA LEU A 49 22.54 58.32 -12.30
C LEU A 49 21.37 57.81 -11.44
N ARG A 50 21.29 56.51 -11.17
CA ARG A 50 20.12 55.86 -10.52
C ARG A 50 20.42 55.17 -9.19
N GLY A 51 21.69 55.10 -8.80
CA GLY A 51 22.11 54.28 -7.66
C GLY A 51 22.08 52.79 -8.00
N ILE A 52 21.80 51.95 -7.00
CA ILE A 52 21.77 50.49 -7.16
C ILE A 52 20.47 50.07 -7.86
N VAL A 53 20.58 49.60 -9.10
CA VAL A 53 19.48 49.06 -9.91
C VAL A 53 19.32 47.56 -9.64
N SER A 54 18.06 47.10 -9.52
CA SER A 54 17.72 45.70 -9.24
C SER A 54 17.99 44.79 -10.46
N PRO A 55 18.51 43.56 -10.26
CA PRO A 55 18.61 42.57 -11.35
C PRO A 55 17.31 42.31 -12.09
N LEU A 56 16.17 42.36 -11.40
CA LEU A 56 14.86 42.16 -12.01
C LEU A 56 14.53 43.22 -13.07
N GLU A 57 15.18 44.39 -13.04
CA GLU A 57 14.95 45.47 -14.01
C GLU A 57 15.85 45.34 -15.25
N PHE A 58 17.06 44.81 -15.11
CA PHE A 58 18.06 44.83 -16.19
C PHE A 58 18.43 43.45 -16.76
N ILE A 59 18.21 42.36 -16.02
CA ILE A 59 18.48 41.00 -16.53
C ILE A 59 17.57 40.64 -17.71
N PRO A 60 16.26 40.92 -17.71
CA PRO A 60 15.42 40.65 -18.87
C PRO A 60 15.93 41.35 -20.14
N LEU A 61 16.35 42.61 -20.01
CA LEU A 61 16.94 43.37 -21.11
C LEU A 61 18.30 42.78 -21.56
N ALA A 62 19.14 42.34 -20.61
CA ALA A 62 20.41 41.69 -20.91
C ALA A 62 20.21 40.35 -21.66
N GLU A 63 19.15 39.62 -21.33
CA GLU A 63 18.79 38.37 -22.03
C GLU A 63 18.29 38.67 -23.45
N GLU A 64 17.35 39.62 -23.61
CA GLU A 64 16.81 40.00 -24.93
C GLU A 64 17.91 40.50 -25.90
N THR A 65 18.90 41.22 -25.38
CA THR A 65 20.02 41.77 -26.16
C THR A 65 21.20 40.80 -26.31
N GLY A 66 21.19 39.67 -25.60
CA GLY A 66 22.29 38.70 -25.56
C GLY A 66 23.52 39.15 -24.75
N LEU A 67 23.51 40.37 -24.18
CA LEU A 67 24.57 40.88 -23.30
C LEU A 67 24.74 40.06 -22.02
N ILE A 68 23.71 39.30 -21.63
CA ILE A 68 23.75 38.38 -20.48
C ILE A 68 24.92 37.39 -20.56
N VAL A 69 25.37 37.02 -21.77
CA VAL A 69 26.51 36.11 -21.94
C VAL A 69 27.82 36.76 -21.50
N GLU A 70 28.06 38.01 -21.87
CA GLU A 70 29.28 38.74 -21.47
C GLU A 70 29.22 39.18 -20.00
N ILE A 71 28.04 39.62 -19.53
CA ILE A 71 27.81 39.92 -18.11
C ILE A 71 28.06 38.66 -17.27
N GLY A 72 27.52 37.52 -17.68
CA GLY A 72 27.71 36.26 -16.96
C GLY A 72 29.16 35.79 -16.91
N LYS A 73 29.94 35.97 -17.99
CA LYS A 73 31.41 35.74 -17.96
C LYS A 73 32.08 36.63 -16.91
N TRP A 74 31.71 37.90 -16.85
CA TRP A 74 32.22 38.84 -15.85
C TRP A 74 31.83 38.43 -14.43
N VAL A 75 30.57 38.00 -14.20
CA VAL A 75 30.07 37.52 -12.90
C VAL A 75 30.87 36.31 -12.43
N ILE A 76 30.99 35.26 -13.27
CA ILE A 76 31.72 34.03 -12.91
C ILE A 76 33.18 34.35 -12.58
N ARG A 77 33.84 35.18 -13.41
CA ARG A 77 35.24 35.58 -13.17
C ARG A 77 35.41 36.35 -11.86
N THR A 78 34.51 37.30 -11.59
CA THR A 78 34.58 38.14 -10.39
C THR A 78 34.28 37.32 -9.13
N ALA A 79 33.29 36.43 -9.18
CA ALA A 79 32.96 35.51 -8.10
C ALA A 79 34.12 34.55 -7.78
N CYS A 80 34.75 33.97 -8.81
CA CYS A 80 35.89 33.08 -8.63
C CYS A 80 37.10 33.81 -8.01
N ARG A 81 37.40 35.03 -8.50
CA ARG A 81 38.46 35.87 -7.94
C ARG A 81 38.18 36.23 -6.48
N GLN A 82 36.95 36.63 -6.16
CA GLN A 82 36.58 36.97 -4.79
C GLN A 82 36.75 35.77 -3.84
N MET A 83 36.33 34.57 -4.27
CA MET A 83 36.50 33.36 -3.47
C MET A 83 37.98 33.06 -3.23
N LYS A 84 38.82 33.24 -4.25
CA LYS A 84 40.27 33.07 -4.13
C LYS A 84 40.88 34.05 -3.13
N GLU A 85 40.50 35.33 -3.22
CA GLU A 85 40.93 36.36 -2.27
C GLU A 85 40.54 36.01 -0.83
N TRP A 86 39.32 35.50 -0.59
CA TRP A 86 38.91 35.07 0.73
C TRP A 86 39.72 33.87 1.24
N GLN A 87 40.07 32.90 0.38
CA GLN A 87 40.96 31.80 0.76
C GLN A 87 42.35 32.29 1.15
N GLU A 88 42.91 33.25 0.42
CA GLU A 88 44.23 33.83 0.69
C GLU A 88 44.25 34.68 1.97
N MET A 89 43.14 35.33 2.31
CA MET A 89 42.94 36.04 3.57
C MET A 89 42.72 35.10 4.78
N GLY A 90 42.65 33.79 4.57
CA GLY A 90 42.48 32.78 5.62
C GLY A 90 41.05 32.59 6.11
N TYR A 91 40.04 33.05 5.34
CA TYR A 91 38.65 32.74 5.64
C TYR A 91 38.34 31.25 5.38
N PRO A 92 37.28 30.70 6.01
CA PRO A 92 36.87 29.33 5.78
C PRO A 92 36.64 29.06 4.30
N SER A 93 37.13 27.91 3.81
CA SER A 93 36.86 27.47 2.45
C SER A 93 35.36 27.21 2.29
N MET A 94 34.73 27.99 1.43
CA MET A 94 33.29 27.95 1.17
C MET A 94 33.06 27.86 -0.34
N VAL A 95 31.87 27.41 -0.75
CA VAL A 95 31.50 27.32 -2.17
C VAL A 95 30.86 28.64 -2.61
N ILE A 96 31.30 29.19 -3.74
CA ILE A 96 30.64 30.34 -4.37
C ILE A 96 29.65 29.85 -5.43
N SER A 97 28.39 30.25 -5.31
CA SER A 97 27.34 29.89 -6.25
C SER A 97 27.03 31.04 -7.19
N VAL A 98 26.87 30.75 -8.48
CA VAL A 98 26.57 31.74 -9.52
C VAL A 98 25.37 31.28 -10.35
N ASN A 99 24.38 32.15 -10.49
CA ASN A 99 23.22 31.93 -11.33
C ASN A 99 23.57 31.95 -12.81
N LEU A 100 23.06 30.97 -13.55
CA LEU A 100 23.24 30.85 -15.00
C LEU A 100 21.92 31.11 -15.73
N SER A 101 21.94 32.02 -16.71
CA SER A 101 20.80 32.23 -17.59
C SER A 101 20.59 31.07 -18.57
N ALA A 102 19.36 30.90 -19.05
CA ALA A 102 19.02 29.91 -20.07
C ALA A 102 19.81 30.11 -21.38
N LEU A 103 20.03 31.37 -21.78
CA LEU A 103 20.80 31.72 -22.98
C LEU A 103 22.28 31.34 -22.86
N GLN A 104 22.86 31.47 -21.68
CA GLN A 104 24.23 31.02 -21.41
C GLN A 104 24.33 29.50 -21.39
N PHE A 105 23.35 28.81 -20.81
CA PHE A 105 23.31 27.35 -20.76
C PHE A 105 23.22 26.70 -22.14
N ALA A 106 22.57 27.37 -23.10
CA ALA A 106 22.50 26.93 -24.47
C ALA A 106 23.80 27.17 -25.28
N GLN A 107 24.79 27.90 -24.75
CA GLN A 107 26.05 28.15 -25.47
C GLN A 107 26.91 26.90 -25.54
N ALA A 108 27.34 26.53 -26.76
CA ALA A 108 28.19 25.36 -26.98
C ALA A 108 29.57 25.47 -26.30
N ASN A 109 30.07 26.69 -26.07
CA ASN A 109 31.37 26.95 -25.46
C ASN A 109 31.29 27.29 -23.96
N LEU A 110 30.15 27.05 -23.29
CA LEU A 110 29.98 27.36 -21.87
C LEU A 110 31.05 26.69 -21.00
N VAL A 111 31.23 25.38 -21.15
CA VAL A 111 32.14 24.57 -20.33
C VAL A 111 33.59 25.00 -20.55
N GLU A 112 33.97 25.28 -21.80
CA GLU A 112 35.28 25.83 -22.14
C GLU A 112 35.50 27.18 -21.46
N THR A 113 34.51 28.07 -21.53
CA THR A 113 34.56 29.40 -20.92
C THR A 113 34.76 29.32 -19.40
N ILE A 114 33.99 28.47 -18.72
CA ILE A 114 34.13 28.27 -17.27
C ILE A 114 35.50 27.69 -16.93
N THR A 115 35.96 26.69 -17.70
CA THR A 115 37.28 26.07 -17.49
C THR A 115 38.41 27.08 -17.65
N VAL A 116 38.32 27.97 -18.63
CA VAL A 116 39.29 29.07 -18.82
C VAL A 116 39.27 30.01 -17.63
N ILE A 117 38.10 30.45 -17.18
CA ILE A 117 37.97 31.37 -16.03
C ILE A 117 38.53 30.75 -14.73
N ILE A 118 38.25 29.47 -14.48
CA ILE A 118 38.79 28.75 -13.32
C ILE A 118 40.31 28.72 -13.37
N LYS A 119 40.91 28.42 -14.54
CA LYS A 119 42.37 28.44 -14.73
C LYS A 119 42.96 29.84 -14.57
N GLU A 120 42.30 30.87 -15.10
CA GLU A 120 42.72 32.28 -14.97
C GLU A 120 42.75 32.74 -13.50
N THR A 121 41.74 32.35 -12.73
CA THR A 121 41.58 32.78 -11.32
C THR A 121 42.34 31.90 -10.32
N GLY A 122 42.74 30.69 -10.71
CA GLY A 122 43.43 29.73 -9.84
C GLY A 122 42.57 29.20 -8.69
N LEU A 123 41.24 29.31 -8.82
CA LEU A 123 40.28 28.68 -7.91
C LEU A 123 40.19 27.18 -8.24
N ALA A 124 40.10 26.32 -7.21
CA ALA A 124 39.83 24.91 -7.48
C ALA A 124 38.36 24.72 -7.90
N PRO A 125 38.04 23.90 -8.93
CA PRO A 125 36.70 23.78 -9.48
C PRO A 125 35.62 23.45 -8.44
N GLU A 126 35.96 22.67 -7.40
CA GLU A 126 35.00 22.25 -6.37
C GLU A 126 34.42 23.39 -5.51
N PHE A 127 35.03 24.58 -5.57
CA PHE A 127 34.56 25.79 -4.88
C PHE A 127 33.65 26.66 -5.74
N LEU A 128 33.44 26.34 -7.01
CA LEU A 128 32.45 27.00 -7.87
C LEU A 128 31.21 26.11 -8.00
N GLU A 129 30.05 26.69 -7.74
CA GLU A 129 28.75 26.08 -7.95
C GLU A 129 27.98 26.87 -9.00
N ILE A 130 27.43 26.17 -9.98
CA ILE A 130 26.58 26.76 -11.01
C ILE A 130 25.13 26.45 -10.67
N GLU A 131 24.33 27.50 -10.53
CA GLU A 131 22.89 27.38 -10.29
C GLU A 131 22.16 27.44 -11.63
N ILE A 132 21.30 26.45 -11.85
CA ILE A 132 20.47 26.35 -13.05
C ILE A 132 19.00 26.29 -12.63
N THR A 133 18.12 26.94 -13.38
CA THR A 133 16.69 26.86 -13.09
C THR A 133 16.10 25.54 -13.58
N GLU A 134 14.99 25.16 -12.95
CA GLU A 134 14.20 24.00 -13.35
C GLU A 134 13.86 24.00 -14.86
N SER A 135 13.50 25.15 -15.42
CA SER A 135 13.11 25.33 -16.82
C SER A 135 14.20 24.93 -17.82
N MET A 136 15.47 25.14 -17.45
CA MET A 136 16.64 24.83 -18.30
C MET A 136 16.83 23.31 -18.47
N THR A 137 16.27 22.53 -17.55
CA THR A 137 16.40 21.06 -17.54
C THR A 137 15.24 20.34 -18.24
N MET A 138 14.19 21.07 -18.65
CA MET A 138 13.00 20.47 -19.27
C MET A 138 13.33 19.69 -20.56
N ASN A 139 14.28 20.18 -21.35
CA ASN A 139 14.81 19.43 -22.50
C ASN A 139 15.99 18.55 -22.07
N VAL A 140 15.67 17.41 -21.47
CA VAL A 140 16.62 16.43 -20.93
C VAL A 140 17.71 16.07 -21.94
N THR A 141 17.36 15.86 -23.21
CA THR A 141 18.30 15.48 -24.27
C THR A 141 19.34 16.56 -24.56
N ALA A 142 18.96 17.83 -24.44
CA ALA A 142 19.86 18.96 -24.62
C ALA A 142 20.65 19.30 -23.34
N ALA A 143 20.01 19.17 -22.17
CA ALA A 143 20.60 19.56 -20.88
C ALA A 143 21.61 18.53 -20.35
N LEU A 144 21.33 17.22 -20.47
CA LEU A 144 22.18 16.16 -19.91
C LEU A 144 23.65 16.23 -20.35
N PRO A 145 23.97 16.39 -21.65
CA PRO A 145 25.36 16.52 -22.08
C PRO A 145 26.08 17.69 -21.41
N VAL A 146 25.44 18.87 -21.39
CA VAL A 146 26.01 20.09 -20.79
C VAL A 146 26.26 19.89 -19.29
N LEU A 147 25.31 19.30 -18.56
CA LEU A 147 25.46 19.04 -17.13
C LEU A 147 26.57 18.04 -16.84
N ARG A 148 26.72 17.00 -17.67
CA ARG A 148 27.82 16.03 -17.52
C ARG A 148 29.18 16.68 -17.79
N ASP A 149 29.28 17.51 -18.81
CA ASP A 149 30.52 18.20 -19.15
C ASP A 149 30.90 19.24 -18.07
N LEU A 150 29.92 19.97 -17.54
CA LEU A 150 30.12 20.82 -16.35
C LEU A 150 30.60 19.99 -15.17
N LYS A 151 29.94 18.87 -14.86
CA LYS A 151 30.34 18.01 -13.73
C LYS A 151 31.74 17.45 -13.90
N GLN A 152 32.13 17.07 -15.12
CA GLN A 152 33.48 16.60 -15.45
C GLN A 152 34.55 17.69 -15.28
N SER A 153 34.20 18.97 -15.45
CA SER A 153 35.10 20.09 -15.16
C SER A 153 35.40 20.26 -13.66
N GLY A 154 34.63 19.58 -12.79
CA GLY A 154 34.81 19.57 -11.34
C GLY A 154 33.96 20.59 -10.58
N VAL A 155 33.16 21.41 -11.28
CA VAL A 155 32.23 22.35 -10.64
C VAL A 155 31.04 21.62 -10.01
N LYS A 156 30.47 22.23 -8.98
CA LYS A 156 29.21 21.78 -8.40
C LYS A 156 28.03 22.34 -9.18
N ILE A 157 26.90 21.64 -9.14
CA ILE A 157 25.68 22.05 -9.84
C ILE A 157 24.51 21.99 -8.86
N SER A 158 23.75 23.08 -8.77
CA SER A 158 22.51 23.13 -8.01
C SER A 158 21.33 23.45 -8.89
N LEU A 159 20.20 22.79 -8.62
CA LEU A 159 18.92 23.07 -9.27
C LEU A 159 18.13 24.09 -8.44
N ASP A 160 17.80 25.22 -9.07
CA ASP A 160 17.08 26.34 -8.47
C ASP A 160 15.59 26.36 -8.83
N ASP A 161 14.82 27.10 -8.04
CA ASP A 161 13.36 27.27 -8.17
C ASP A 161 12.56 25.96 -8.16
N PHE A 162 13.08 24.92 -7.50
CA PHE A 162 12.49 23.58 -7.59
C PHE A 162 11.10 23.52 -6.98
N GLY A 163 10.13 23.03 -7.77
CA GLY A 163 8.73 22.87 -7.37
C GLY A 163 7.80 23.95 -7.92
N THR A 164 8.34 24.98 -8.57
CA THR A 164 7.55 26.02 -9.26
C THR A 164 7.23 25.65 -10.71
N GLY A 165 7.94 24.66 -11.27
CA GLY A 165 7.80 24.19 -12.65
C GLY A 165 7.19 22.78 -12.81
N TYR A 166 7.25 22.26 -14.05
CA TYR A 166 6.71 20.95 -14.44
C TYR A 166 7.78 19.85 -14.49
N SER A 167 8.76 19.83 -13.59
CA SER A 167 9.77 18.78 -13.58
C SER A 167 9.16 17.42 -13.31
N SER A 168 9.36 16.53 -14.27
CA SER A 168 9.11 15.11 -14.04
C SER A 168 10.25 14.58 -13.17
N LEU A 169 9.93 14.26 -11.92
CA LEU A 169 10.73 13.46 -10.97
C LEU A 169 11.54 12.34 -11.63
N SER A 170 10.99 11.78 -12.70
CA SER A 170 11.58 10.76 -13.57
C SER A 170 13.02 11.06 -14.02
N TYR A 171 13.36 12.32 -14.30
CA TYR A 171 14.67 12.70 -14.87
C TYR A 171 15.67 13.19 -13.83
N LEU A 172 15.20 13.57 -12.63
CA LEU A 172 16.05 14.06 -11.57
C LEU A 172 17.12 13.04 -11.16
N LYS A 173 16.78 11.74 -11.20
CA LYS A 173 17.71 10.62 -10.95
C LYS A 173 18.86 10.51 -11.97
N GLU A 174 18.72 11.13 -13.15
CA GLU A 174 19.71 11.04 -14.23
C GLU A 174 20.61 12.28 -14.28
N PHE A 175 20.18 13.39 -13.66
CA PHE A 175 20.93 14.63 -13.67
C PHE A 175 22.12 14.57 -12.68
N PRO A 176 23.33 14.94 -13.12
CA PRO A 176 24.52 14.94 -12.28
C PRO A 176 24.60 16.21 -11.42
N ILE A 177 23.57 16.46 -10.60
CA ILE A 177 23.49 17.61 -9.69
C ILE A 177 23.94 17.24 -8.28
N ASP A 178 24.33 18.23 -7.49
CA ASP A 178 24.75 18.09 -6.10
C ASP A 178 23.69 18.55 -5.10
N LYS A 179 22.91 19.56 -5.48
CA LYS A 179 21.97 20.23 -4.58
C LYS A 179 20.65 20.59 -5.24
N ILE A 180 19.62 20.66 -4.42
CA ILE A 180 18.31 21.22 -4.77
C ILE A 180 18.02 22.41 -3.87
N LYS A 181 17.60 23.52 -4.46
CA LYS A 181 17.13 24.71 -3.75
C LYS A 181 15.60 24.71 -3.74
N ILE A 182 15.03 24.83 -2.53
CA ILE A 182 13.58 24.95 -2.33
C ILE A 182 13.23 26.42 -2.47
N ASP A 183 12.36 26.74 -3.43
CA ASP A 183 11.94 28.11 -3.70
C ASP A 183 11.34 28.80 -2.46
N GLN A 184 11.60 30.10 -2.35
CA GLN A 184 11.16 30.94 -1.24
C GLN A 184 9.63 30.96 -1.08
N SER A 185 8.85 30.74 -2.14
CA SER A 185 7.38 30.78 -2.05
C SER A 185 6.86 29.70 -1.11
N PHE A 186 7.41 28.49 -1.19
CA PHE A 186 7.06 27.37 -0.29
C PHE A 186 7.59 27.57 1.12
N VAL A 187 8.81 28.11 1.26
CA VAL A 187 9.43 28.32 2.59
C VAL A 187 8.69 29.41 3.37
N ARG A 188 8.20 30.46 2.70
CA ARG A 188 7.46 31.55 3.36
C ARG A 188 6.21 31.06 4.09
N SER A 189 5.44 30.18 3.45
CA SER A 189 4.14 29.69 3.93
C SER A 189 4.21 28.33 4.65
N CYS A 190 5.38 27.67 4.72
CA CYS A 190 5.48 26.31 5.26
C CYS A 190 5.04 26.12 6.73
N THR A 191 4.96 27.21 7.51
CA THR A 191 4.47 27.18 8.89
C THR A 191 2.97 27.45 9.02
N GLU A 192 2.34 27.99 7.98
CA GLU A 192 0.94 28.44 7.98
C GLU A 192 0.07 27.55 7.07
N GLU A 193 0.58 27.13 5.92
CA GLU A 193 -0.12 26.34 4.91
C GLU A 193 0.30 24.86 4.93
N PRO A 194 -0.64 23.92 5.24
CA PRO A 194 -0.32 22.49 5.28
C PRO A 194 0.15 21.91 3.93
N LYS A 195 -0.29 22.50 2.81
CA LYS A 195 0.11 22.06 1.46
C LYS A 195 1.58 22.34 1.22
N ASP A 196 2.02 23.58 1.45
CA ASP A 196 3.41 23.98 1.25
C ASP A 196 4.33 23.27 2.24
N ALA A 197 3.88 23.08 3.49
CA ALA A 197 4.57 22.25 4.46
C ALA A 197 4.80 20.81 3.94
N THR A 198 3.82 20.24 3.25
CA THR A 198 3.91 18.89 2.66
C THR A 198 4.87 18.87 1.48
N ILE A 199 4.85 19.90 0.62
CA ILE A 199 5.76 20.04 -0.52
C ILE A 199 7.21 20.13 -0.02
N VAL A 200 7.51 21.01 0.93
CA VAL A 200 8.85 21.16 1.50
C VAL A 200 9.35 19.84 2.08
N LYS A 201 8.51 19.12 2.86
CA LYS A 201 8.85 17.81 3.41
C LYS A 201 9.16 16.77 2.32
N ALA A 202 8.35 16.73 1.26
CA ALA A 202 8.53 15.81 0.15
C ALA A 202 9.84 16.10 -0.60
N ILE A 203 10.15 17.38 -0.87
CA ILE A 203 11.40 17.77 -1.53
C ILE A 203 12.60 17.36 -0.69
N ILE A 204 12.59 17.61 0.62
CA ILE A 204 13.70 17.22 1.51
C ILE A 204 13.90 15.70 1.51
N ALA A 205 12.83 14.94 1.75
CA ALA A 205 12.90 13.48 1.82
C ALA A 205 13.37 12.85 0.50
N MET A 206 12.87 13.34 -0.63
CA MET A 206 13.28 12.88 -1.96
C MET A 206 14.75 13.19 -2.23
N SER A 207 15.19 14.41 -1.94
CA SER A 207 16.58 14.83 -2.19
C SER A 207 17.56 13.94 -1.44
N HIS A 208 17.27 13.64 -0.16
CA HIS A 208 18.10 12.72 0.64
C HIS A 208 18.09 11.29 0.12
N GLN A 209 16.99 10.81 -0.46
CA GLN A 209 16.95 9.49 -1.11
C GLN A 209 17.78 9.42 -2.39
N LEU A 210 18.01 10.56 -3.03
CA LEU A 210 18.85 10.71 -4.22
C LEU A 210 20.30 11.13 -3.89
N ASP A 211 20.67 11.17 -2.61
CA ASP A 211 21.99 11.63 -2.13
C ASP A 211 22.31 13.09 -2.52
N LEU A 212 21.29 13.94 -2.56
CA LEU A 212 21.38 15.37 -2.87
C LEU A 212 21.25 16.21 -1.59
N GLU A 213 22.04 17.28 -1.48
CA GLU A 213 21.89 18.25 -0.38
C GLU A 213 20.75 19.24 -0.68
N VAL A 214 20.11 19.74 0.38
CA VAL A 214 18.95 20.64 0.24
C VAL A 214 19.25 22.02 0.83
N VAL A 215 18.95 23.06 0.06
CA VAL A 215 19.03 24.47 0.48
C VAL A 215 17.63 25.06 0.50
N ALA A 216 17.16 25.54 1.65
CA ALA A 216 15.89 26.27 1.73
C ALA A 216 16.12 27.78 1.54
N GLU A 217 15.42 28.37 0.58
CA GLU A 217 15.50 29.80 0.30
C GLU A 217 14.47 30.63 1.06
N GLY A 218 14.73 31.92 1.25
CA GLY A 218 13.75 32.82 1.86
C GLY A 218 13.47 32.55 3.34
N VAL A 219 14.43 32.00 4.09
CA VAL A 219 14.30 31.84 5.55
C VAL A 219 14.33 33.21 6.24
N GLU A 220 13.21 33.60 6.84
CA GLU A 220 13.01 34.93 7.44
C GLU A 220 12.69 34.85 8.95
N THR A 221 12.13 33.74 9.44
CA THR A 221 11.68 33.59 10.84
C THR A 221 12.31 32.41 11.57
N LYS A 222 12.24 32.42 12.92
CA LYS A 222 12.73 31.30 13.75
C LYS A 222 11.86 30.05 13.58
N GLU A 223 10.58 30.25 13.35
CA GLU A 223 9.58 29.20 13.17
C GLU A 223 9.87 28.42 11.87
N GLN A 224 10.20 29.11 10.78
CA GLN A 224 10.66 28.50 9.52
C GLN A 224 11.96 27.71 9.73
N LEU A 225 12.94 28.27 10.44
CA LEU A 225 14.18 27.58 10.78
C LEU A 225 13.93 26.28 11.56
N ALA A 226 13.09 26.35 12.61
CA ALA A 226 12.77 25.19 13.44
C ALA A 226 12.03 24.11 12.65
N PHE A 227 11.12 24.51 11.74
CA PHE A 227 10.45 23.60 10.83
C PHE A 227 11.44 22.89 9.90
N LEU A 228 12.34 23.63 9.25
CA LEU A 228 13.34 23.07 8.34
C LEU A 228 14.31 22.11 9.06
N GLN A 229 14.78 22.48 10.25
CA GLN A 229 15.63 21.62 11.08
C GLN A 229 14.91 20.33 11.52
N SER A 230 13.63 20.41 11.87
CA SER A 230 12.83 19.26 12.30
C SER A 230 12.60 18.26 11.16
N ASN A 231 12.61 18.74 9.91
CA ASN A 231 12.51 17.92 8.72
C ASN A 231 13.87 17.60 8.09
N LEU A 232 14.97 17.84 8.81
CA LEU A 232 16.33 17.47 8.42
C LEU A 232 16.93 18.24 7.22
N CYS A 233 16.40 19.40 6.85
CA CYS A 233 16.98 20.24 5.79
C CYS A 233 18.44 20.63 6.10
N ASP A 234 19.33 20.53 5.10
CA ASP A 234 20.78 20.65 5.32
C ASP A 234 21.24 22.11 5.47
N MET A 235 20.75 23.00 4.61
CA MET A 235 21.19 24.39 4.49
C MET A 235 20.01 25.34 4.34
N GLY A 236 20.22 26.59 4.75
CA GLY A 236 19.25 27.66 4.52
C GLY A 236 19.91 28.96 4.11
N GLN A 237 19.14 29.76 3.39
CA GLN A 237 19.49 31.08 2.91
C GLN A 237 18.28 32.01 3.09
N GLY A 238 18.51 33.23 3.54
CA GLY A 238 17.43 34.20 3.74
C GLY A 238 17.77 35.31 4.73
N TYR A 239 16.84 36.26 4.87
CA TYR A 239 17.04 37.48 5.66
C TYR A 239 17.12 37.24 7.16
N PHE A 240 16.71 36.06 7.64
CA PHE A 240 16.96 35.63 9.01
C PHE A 240 18.45 35.62 9.34
N PHE A 241 19.28 35.18 8.40
CA PHE A 241 20.74 35.12 8.55
C PHE A 241 21.39 36.43 8.14
N SER A 242 21.19 36.83 6.88
CA SER A 242 21.69 38.08 6.34
C SER A 242 21.04 38.38 4.99
N ARG A 243 20.87 39.67 4.72
CA ARG A 243 20.66 40.15 3.35
C ARG A 243 21.94 39.94 2.52
N PRO A 244 21.88 40.00 1.18
CA PRO A 244 23.09 40.07 0.36
C PRO A 244 23.97 41.25 0.78
N LEU A 245 25.27 41.04 0.92
CA LEU A 245 26.24 42.03 1.42
C LEU A 245 27.41 42.25 0.45
N PRO A 246 28.03 43.44 0.42
CA PRO A 246 29.33 43.63 -0.22
C PRO A 246 30.41 42.69 0.35
N PRO A 247 31.48 42.38 -0.39
CA PRO A 247 32.48 41.39 0.03
C PRO A 247 33.14 41.69 1.38
N GLU A 248 33.42 42.97 1.69
CA GLU A 248 34.03 43.38 2.96
C GLU A 248 33.08 43.21 4.14
N GLU A 249 31.80 43.57 3.95
CA GLU A 249 30.77 43.39 4.97
C GLU A 249 30.41 41.92 5.18
N PHE A 250 30.41 41.12 4.11
CA PHE A 250 30.20 39.68 4.20
C PHE A 250 31.25 39.05 5.12
N ALA A 251 32.53 39.33 4.85
CA ALA A 251 33.66 38.81 5.62
C ALA A 251 33.60 39.23 7.10
N ALA A 252 33.22 40.48 7.39
CA ALA A 252 33.07 40.98 8.76
C ALA A 252 31.90 40.32 9.52
N ASN A 253 30.85 39.86 8.83
CA ASN A 253 29.66 39.31 9.46
C ASN A 253 29.69 37.78 9.67
N ILE A 254 30.68 37.06 9.13
CA ILE A 254 30.78 35.58 9.23
C ILE A 254 30.58 35.10 10.68
N SER A 255 31.39 35.61 11.62
CA SER A 255 31.33 35.19 13.03
C SER A 255 30.01 35.52 13.73
N LYS A 256 29.29 36.55 13.26
CA LYS A 256 27.99 36.93 13.80
C LYS A 256 26.91 35.97 13.33
N ILE A 257 26.92 35.62 12.04
CA ILE A 257 25.97 34.69 11.42
C ILE A 257 26.10 33.31 12.06
N GLU A 258 27.33 32.81 12.25
CA GLU A 258 27.54 31.47 12.82
C GLU A 258 26.97 31.28 14.23
N LYS A 259 26.93 32.37 15.02
CA LYS A 259 26.35 32.37 16.37
C LYS A 259 24.82 32.38 16.39
N MET A 260 24.14 32.71 15.29
CA MET A 260 22.68 32.80 15.26
C MET A 260 22.02 31.42 15.41
N ILE A 261 22.57 30.39 14.77
CA ILE A 261 22.04 29.01 14.86
C ILE A 261 22.40 28.36 16.19
N GLN A 262 23.61 28.57 16.71
CA GLN A 262 24.03 28.00 18.00
C GLN A 262 23.10 28.41 19.17
N ASN A 263 22.46 29.58 19.06
CA ASN A 263 21.53 30.09 20.08
C ASN A 263 20.05 29.74 19.81
N ALA A 264 19.72 29.19 18.64
CA ALA A 264 18.33 29.02 18.19
C ALA A 264 17.99 27.61 17.66
N GLY A 265 18.98 26.73 17.45
CA GLY A 265 18.80 25.47 16.73
C GLY A 265 18.80 24.20 17.58
N ASN A 266 18.09 23.18 17.11
CA ASN A 266 18.21 21.81 17.59
C ASN A 266 19.43 21.12 16.93
N THR A 267 20.12 20.22 17.62
CA THR A 267 21.21 19.45 17.02
C THR A 267 20.68 18.41 16.02
N ARG A 268 21.48 18.12 14.97
CA ARG A 268 21.11 17.15 13.91
C ARG A 268 20.74 15.78 14.47
N GLU A 269 21.42 15.34 15.51
CA GLU A 269 21.18 14.06 16.16
C GLU A 269 19.80 14.00 16.85
N ILE A 270 19.42 15.06 17.58
CA ILE A 270 18.10 15.16 18.22
C ILE A 270 16.99 15.20 17.16
N CYS A 271 17.17 16.00 16.11
CA CYS A 271 16.19 16.05 15.01
C CYS A 271 16.06 14.68 14.32
N ARG A 272 17.18 14.00 14.06
CA ARG A 272 17.19 12.69 13.40
C ARG A 272 16.52 11.62 14.25
N GLN A 273 16.77 11.61 15.56
CA GLN A 273 16.13 10.68 16.47
C GLN A 273 14.62 10.89 16.50
N ARG A 274 14.16 12.15 16.66
CA ARG A 274 12.72 12.48 16.63
C ARG A 274 12.06 12.13 15.30
N TRP A 275 12.76 12.36 14.20
CA TRP A 275 12.26 12.02 12.86
C TRP A 275 12.10 10.51 12.70
N LEU A 276 13.10 9.71 13.12
CA LEU A 276 13.02 8.24 13.11
C LEU A 276 11.89 7.71 14.00
N GLU A 277 11.71 8.28 15.19
CA GLU A 277 10.62 7.91 16.11
C GLU A 277 9.25 8.21 15.48
N ALA A 278 9.08 9.37 14.85
CA ALA A 278 7.85 9.75 14.17
C ALA A 278 7.54 8.86 12.96
N GLU A 279 8.55 8.53 12.14
CA GLU A 279 8.39 7.66 10.98
C GLU A 279 8.08 6.21 11.40
N LEU A 280 8.72 5.72 12.46
CA LEU A 280 8.42 4.40 13.02
C LEU A 280 6.99 4.33 13.54
N GLU A 281 6.52 5.36 14.25
CA GLU A 281 5.15 5.40 14.77
C GLU A 281 4.12 5.47 13.64
N LYS A 282 4.39 6.25 12.59
CA LYS A 282 3.54 6.30 11.39
C LYS A 282 3.49 4.94 10.70
N SER A 283 4.64 4.32 10.44
CA SER A 283 4.72 2.98 9.82
C SER A 283 4.00 1.93 10.67
N ARG A 284 4.09 2.03 12.00
CA ARG A 284 3.36 1.16 12.93
C ARG A 284 1.85 1.37 12.81
N GLN A 285 1.39 2.62 12.72
CA GLN A 285 -0.04 2.91 12.56
C GLN A 285 -0.57 2.40 11.21
N ASP A 286 0.14 2.63 10.12
CA ASP A 286 -0.25 2.14 8.78
C ASP A 286 -0.37 0.61 8.76
N LEU A 287 0.56 -0.09 9.44
CA LEU A 287 0.49 -1.54 9.60
C LEU A 287 -0.75 -1.97 10.40
N LEU A 288 -1.06 -1.30 11.51
CA LEU A 288 -2.24 -1.58 12.32
C LEU A 288 -3.52 -1.36 11.53
N ASP A 289 -3.62 -0.27 10.77
CA ASP A 289 -4.76 0.05 9.92
C ASP A 289 -4.95 -1.01 8.83
N THR A 290 -3.85 -1.46 8.21
CA THR A 290 -3.87 -2.54 7.22
C THR A 290 -4.38 -3.85 7.82
N VAL A 291 -3.89 -4.23 9.00
CA VAL A 291 -4.34 -5.45 9.69
C VAL A 291 -5.82 -5.34 10.08
N ASN A 292 -6.27 -4.15 10.51
CA ASN A 292 -7.67 -3.91 10.87
C ASN A 292 -8.63 -4.00 9.67
N GLN A 293 -8.17 -3.65 8.47
CA GLN A 293 -8.97 -3.74 7.23
C GLN A 293 -8.95 -5.14 6.59
N GLN A 294 -8.22 -6.09 7.14
CA GLN A 294 -8.27 -7.47 6.67
C GLN A 294 -9.63 -8.10 7.03
N GLN A 295 -10.24 -8.80 6.07
CA GLN A 295 -11.54 -9.49 6.20
C GLN A 295 -11.63 -10.51 7.35
N GLY A 296 -10.49 -10.94 7.91
CA GLY A 296 -10.41 -11.92 8.99
C GLY A 296 -10.17 -11.29 10.36
N LEU A 297 -9.78 -12.13 11.32
CA LEU A 297 -9.23 -11.71 12.60
C LEU A 297 -7.81 -12.24 12.70
N ILE A 298 -6.85 -11.40 13.08
CA ILE A 298 -5.53 -11.82 13.52
C ILE A 298 -5.42 -11.55 15.01
N PHE A 299 -4.90 -12.52 15.74
CA PHE A 299 -4.59 -12.36 17.15
C PHE A 299 -3.24 -12.97 17.49
N LYS A 300 -2.65 -12.49 18.59
CA LYS A 300 -1.34 -12.91 19.08
C LYS A 300 -1.44 -13.09 20.58
N PHE A 301 -0.93 -14.19 21.11
CA PHE A 301 -0.86 -14.37 22.55
C PHE A 301 0.49 -14.93 23.01
N ILE A 302 0.82 -14.63 24.26
CA ILE A 302 1.99 -15.15 24.96
C ILE A 302 1.55 -15.94 26.19
N LYS A 303 2.39 -16.85 26.68
CA LYS A 303 2.16 -17.54 27.95
C LYS A 303 2.88 -16.81 29.08
N LYS A 304 2.14 -16.32 30.07
CA LYS A 304 2.67 -15.65 31.27
C LYS A 304 1.99 -16.22 32.51
N ASP A 305 2.76 -16.66 33.50
CA ASP A 305 2.25 -17.23 34.76
C ASP A 305 1.23 -18.38 34.54
N ASN A 306 1.51 -19.21 33.54
CA ASN A 306 0.65 -20.30 33.07
C ASN A 306 -0.70 -19.87 32.45
N ARG A 307 -0.88 -18.58 32.16
CA ARG A 307 -2.05 -18.02 31.47
C ARG A 307 -1.71 -17.61 30.05
N TYR A 308 -2.64 -17.73 29.12
CA TYR A 308 -2.46 -17.30 27.71
C TYR A 308 -3.02 -15.90 27.49
N ILE A 309 -2.13 -14.91 27.37
CA ILE A 309 -2.48 -13.50 27.38
C ILE A 309 -2.48 -12.90 25.97
N TYR A 310 -3.62 -12.30 25.64
CA TYR A 310 -3.91 -11.27 24.65
C TYR A 310 -2.79 -10.23 24.45
N THR A 311 -1.97 -10.27 23.39
CA THR A 311 -1.04 -9.16 23.07
C THR A 311 -1.39 -8.39 21.80
N LEU A 312 -2.16 -9.00 20.90
CA LEU A 312 -2.72 -8.34 19.72
C LEU A 312 -4.04 -9.02 19.37
N CYS A 313 -5.01 -8.22 18.93
CA CYS A 313 -6.28 -8.68 18.40
C CYS A 313 -6.80 -7.61 17.45
N ALA A 314 -6.85 -7.90 16.15
CA ALA A 314 -7.14 -6.93 15.11
C ALA A 314 -7.80 -7.59 13.89
N GLY A 315 -8.60 -6.83 13.13
CA GLY A 315 -9.28 -7.30 11.93
C GLY A 315 -10.79 -7.07 11.94
N GLU A 316 -11.40 -7.06 10.75
CA GLU A 316 -12.79 -6.68 10.51
C GLU A 316 -13.79 -7.60 11.24
N LEU A 317 -13.42 -8.88 11.43
CA LEU A 317 -14.24 -9.87 12.12
C LEU A 317 -14.52 -9.49 13.60
N LEU A 318 -13.66 -8.68 14.25
CA LEU A 318 -13.95 -8.17 15.60
C LEU A 318 -15.20 -7.31 15.62
N SER A 319 -15.32 -6.40 14.65
CA SER A 319 -16.45 -5.50 14.50
C SER A 319 -17.73 -6.30 14.24
N HIS A 320 -17.67 -7.30 13.36
CA HIS A 320 -18.80 -8.19 13.10
C HIS A 320 -19.21 -8.98 14.36
N ALA A 321 -18.22 -9.47 15.12
CA ALA A 321 -18.44 -10.16 16.39
C ALA A 321 -18.85 -9.22 17.54
N LYS A 322 -18.97 -7.91 17.30
CA LYS A 322 -19.29 -6.87 18.30
C LYS A 322 -18.33 -6.86 19.49
N MET A 323 -17.06 -7.13 19.22
CA MET A 323 -15.99 -7.10 20.21
C MET A 323 -15.02 -5.97 19.90
N LEU A 324 -14.47 -5.38 20.95
CA LEU A 324 -13.45 -4.34 20.84
C LEU A 324 -12.07 -4.89 21.26
N PRO A 325 -10.97 -4.47 20.61
CA PRO A 325 -9.62 -4.90 20.98
C PRO A 325 -9.30 -4.69 22.47
N GLU A 326 -9.75 -3.60 23.07
CA GLU A 326 -9.49 -3.25 24.48
C GLU A 326 -10.17 -4.22 25.46
N GLN A 327 -11.17 -4.96 25.00
CA GLN A 327 -11.82 -5.99 25.80
C GLN A 327 -11.01 -7.30 25.84
N ILE A 328 -10.06 -7.48 24.92
CA ILE A 328 -9.32 -8.73 24.67
C ILE A 328 -7.84 -8.58 25.01
N ILE A 329 -7.20 -7.49 24.57
CA ILE A 329 -5.77 -7.25 24.77
C ILE A 329 -5.48 -7.11 26.27
N GLY A 330 -4.45 -7.81 26.73
CA GLY A 330 -4.05 -7.91 28.13
C GLY A 330 -4.79 -8.97 28.96
N LYS A 331 -5.76 -9.67 28.37
CA LYS A 331 -6.59 -10.66 29.07
C LYS A 331 -6.39 -12.09 28.55
N GLU A 332 -6.88 -13.06 29.31
CA GLU A 332 -6.96 -14.46 28.91
C GLU A 332 -8.34 -14.81 28.33
N VAL A 333 -8.42 -15.90 27.54
CA VAL A 333 -9.68 -16.40 26.96
C VAL A 333 -10.84 -16.52 27.96
N PHE A 334 -10.55 -16.88 29.21
CA PHE A 334 -11.56 -17.02 30.27
C PHE A 334 -12.12 -15.69 30.78
N ASP A 335 -11.43 -14.58 30.53
CA ASP A 335 -11.84 -13.27 31.04
C ASP A 335 -12.89 -12.59 30.15
N PHE A 336 -13.08 -13.07 28.90
CA PHE A 336 -13.96 -12.43 27.92
C PHE A 336 -14.84 -13.39 27.09
N LEU A 337 -14.68 -14.72 27.25
CA LEU A 337 -15.55 -15.72 26.62
C LEU A 337 -16.35 -16.51 27.65
N LEU A 338 -17.39 -17.20 27.20
CA LEU A 338 -18.10 -18.18 28.02
C LEU A 338 -17.15 -19.34 28.38
N TYR A 339 -17.33 -19.90 29.59
CA TYR A 339 -16.44 -20.94 30.12
C TYR A 339 -16.27 -22.13 29.17
N GLU A 340 -17.37 -22.62 28.59
CA GLU A 340 -17.37 -23.75 27.65
C GLU A 340 -16.52 -23.46 26.39
N GLU A 341 -16.65 -22.26 25.82
CA GLU A 341 -15.88 -21.82 24.66
C GLU A 341 -14.39 -21.63 25.01
N ALA A 342 -14.12 -21.07 26.19
CA ALA A 342 -12.77 -20.82 26.67
C ALA A 342 -11.99 -22.12 26.89
N VAL A 343 -12.61 -23.16 27.47
CA VAL A 343 -11.99 -24.47 27.69
C VAL A 343 -11.55 -25.11 26.37
N ILE A 344 -12.41 -25.05 25.34
CA ILE A 344 -12.09 -25.59 24.01
C ILE A 344 -10.87 -24.86 23.44
N LYS A 345 -10.89 -23.52 23.41
CA LYS A 345 -9.77 -22.72 22.88
C LYS A 345 -8.47 -22.96 23.64
N HIS A 346 -8.54 -23.03 24.97
CA HIS A 346 -7.38 -23.25 25.81
C HIS A 346 -6.64 -24.55 25.45
N THR A 347 -7.37 -25.60 25.09
CA THR A 347 -6.78 -26.87 24.64
C THR A 347 -5.94 -26.70 23.38
N TYR A 348 -6.44 -25.94 22.40
CA TYR A 348 -5.68 -25.63 21.19
C TYR A 348 -4.49 -24.71 21.46
N TYR A 349 -4.61 -23.79 22.42
CA TYR A 349 -3.54 -22.86 22.77
C TYR A 349 -2.39 -23.59 23.45
N GLU A 350 -2.70 -24.56 24.31
CA GLU A 350 -1.70 -25.42 24.91
C GLU A 350 -0.96 -26.28 23.87
N ARG A 351 -1.69 -26.87 22.93
CA ARG A 351 -1.09 -27.64 21.83
C ARG A 351 -0.18 -26.78 20.94
N ALA A 352 -0.63 -25.58 20.58
CA ALA A 352 0.17 -24.64 19.79
C ALA A 352 1.44 -24.23 20.56
N TRP A 353 1.32 -23.97 21.86
CA TRP A 353 2.45 -23.60 22.72
C TRP A 353 3.47 -24.74 22.88
N ARG A 354 3.03 -26.00 22.79
CA ARG A 354 3.92 -27.18 22.76
C ARG A 354 4.61 -27.38 21.41
N GLY A 355 4.31 -26.53 20.41
CA GLY A 355 4.97 -26.53 19.11
C GLY A 355 4.28 -27.35 18.03
N GLU A 356 3.02 -27.75 18.24
CA GLU A 356 2.24 -28.43 17.20
C GLU A 356 1.91 -27.47 16.04
N ASN A 357 2.24 -27.86 14.82
CA ASN A 357 2.06 -27.06 13.61
C ASN A 357 0.72 -27.38 12.91
N ASN A 358 0.18 -26.41 12.17
CA ASN A 358 -1.07 -26.52 11.39
C ASN A 358 -2.32 -26.83 12.24
N LEU A 359 -2.38 -26.31 13.45
CA LEU A 359 -3.57 -26.45 14.29
C LEU A 359 -4.71 -25.58 13.74
N THR A 360 -5.80 -26.22 13.35
CA THR A 360 -7.03 -25.54 12.95
C THR A 360 -8.21 -26.02 13.77
N TYR A 361 -9.11 -25.10 14.15
CA TYR A 361 -10.35 -25.44 14.83
C TYR A 361 -11.48 -24.51 14.38
N GLU A 362 -12.69 -25.03 14.34
CA GLU A 362 -13.89 -24.22 14.14
C GLU A 362 -14.42 -23.73 15.49
N GLY A 363 -14.94 -22.51 15.51
CA GLY A 363 -15.58 -21.95 16.68
C GLY A 363 -16.77 -21.09 16.29
N HIS A 364 -17.56 -20.74 17.29
CA HIS A 364 -18.67 -19.82 17.17
C HIS A 364 -18.50 -18.72 18.21
N ILE A 365 -18.78 -17.47 17.84
CA ILE A 365 -18.74 -16.34 18.76
C ILE A 365 -19.75 -15.28 18.32
N ASN A 366 -20.64 -14.87 19.21
CA ASN A 366 -21.62 -13.80 18.98
C ASN A 366 -22.40 -13.88 17.64
N GLY A 367 -22.72 -15.11 17.18
CA GLY A 367 -23.47 -15.33 15.93
C GLY A 367 -22.61 -15.58 14.69
N ILE A 368 -21.28 -15.55 14.83
CA ILE A 368 -20.33 -15.77 13.74
C ILE A 368 -19.65 -17.12 13.92
N TRP A 369 -19.71 -17.94 12.87
CA TRP A 369 -18.87 -19.12 12.75
C TRP A 369 -17.54 -18.75 12.12
N TYR A 370 -16.45 -19.20 12.71
CA TYR A 370 -15.11 -18.96 12.18
C TYR A 370 -14.27 -20.23 12.22
N ILE A 371 -13.28 -20.29 11.33
CA ILE A 371 -12.18 -21.25 11.42
C ILE A 371 -10.92 -20.52 11.86
N ALA A 372 -10.32 -20.95 12.98
CA ALA A 372 -9.08 -20.42 13.50
C ALA A 372 -7.90 -21.32 13.13
N SER A 373 -6.78 -20.72 12.74
CA SER A 373 -5.51 -21.38 12.47
C SER A 373 -4.44 -20.83 13.41
N LEU A 374 -3.71 -21.70 14.12
CA LEU A 374 -2.66 -21.31 15.07
C LEU A 374 -1.27 -21.65 14.52
N ARG A 375 -0.34 -20.70 14.67
CA ARG A 375 1.06 -20.76 14.23
C ARG A 375 1.99 -20.38 15.38
N PRO A 376 2.78 -21.32 15.94
CA PRO A 376 3.79 -20.98 16.93
C PRO A 376 4.97 -20.24 16.30
N ILE A 377 5.47 -19.22 17.01
CA ILE A 377 6.66 -18.44 16.67
C ILE A 377 7.80 -18.85 17.57
N TRP A 378 8.92 -19.20 16.95
CA TRP A 378 10.06 -19.83 17.61
C TRP A 378 11.22 -18.84 17.75
N LYS A 379 11.88 -18.88 18.91
CA LYS A 379 13.18 -18.23 19.13
C LYS A 379 14.03 -19.14 20.02
N ASP A 380 15.26 -19.39 19.61
CA ASP A 380 16.23 -20.22 20.34
C ASP A 380 15.67 -21.61 20.75
N GLY A 381 14.87 -22.22 19.86
CA GLY A 381 14.29 -23.55 20.08
C GLY A 381 13.07 -23.59 21.01
N GLN A 382 12.57 -22.45 21.47
CA GLN A 382 11.37 -22.35 22.30
C GLN A 382 10.28 -21.52 21.61
N VAL A 383 9.02 -21.88 21.85
CA VAL A 383 7.88 -21.07 21.43
C VAL A 383 7.81 -19.84 22.34
N ILE A 384 8.03 -18.66 21.76
CA ILE A 384 7.93 -17.39 22.48
C ILE A 384 6.53 -16.79 22.39
N GLU A 385 5.75 -17.23 21.39
CA GLU A 385 4.48 -16.62 21.03
C GLU A 385 3.70 -17.51 20.06
N VAL A 386 2.38 -17.32 19.99
CA VAL A 386 1.53 -17.94 18.98
C VAL A 386 0.70 -16.87 18.28
N ILE A 387 0.66 -16.95 16.94
CA ILE A 387 -0.21 -16.15 16.08
C ILE A 387 -1.42 -17.00 15.69
N GLY A 388 -2.61 -16.45 15.87
CA GLY A 388 -3.86 -17.00 15.39
C GLY A 388 -4.45 -16.18 14.26
N SER A 389 -5.01 -16.83 13.25
CA SER A 389 -5.82 -16.19 12.21
C SER A 389 -7.18 -16.86 12.14
N CYS A 390 -8.26 -16.08 12.15
CA CYS A 390 -9.61 -16.57 11.94
C CYS A 390 -10.18 -16.04 10.63
N ALA A 391 -10.88 -16.93 9.91
CA ALA A 391 -11.69 -16.59 8.76
C ALA A 391 -13.17 -16.87 9.07
N ASP A 392 -14.06 -16.01 8.58
CA ASP A 392 -15.51 -16.21 8.68
C ASP A 392 -15.94 -17.40 7.80
N ILE A 393 -16.70 -18.32 8.38
CA ILE A 393 -17.30 -19.47 7.69
C ILE A 393 -18.82 -19.53 7.89
N THR A 394 -19.43 -18.44 8.36
CA THR A 394 -20.86 -18.33 8.68
C THR A 394 -21.72 -18.65 7.46
N GLU A 395 -21.42 -18.03 6.30
CA GLU A 395 -22.17 -18.28 5.07
C GLU A 395 -22.10 -19.78 4.69
N ARG A 396 -20.90 -20.37 4.71
CA ARG A 396 -20.71 -21.80 4.45
C ARG A 396 -21.53 -22.67 5.41
N LYS A 397 -21.51 -22.38 6.72
CA LYS A 397 -22.30 -23.11 7.73
C LYS A 397 -23.79 -22.97 7.51
N MET A 398 -24.26 -21.76 7.20
CA MET A 398 -25.67 -21.51 6.87
C MET A 398 -26.12 -22.25 5.61
N HIS A 399 -25.27 -22.33 4.58
CA HIS A 399 -25.54 -23.15 3.41
C HIS A 399 -25.64 -24.63 3.75
N GLU A 400 -24.66 -25.18 4.48
CA GLU A 400 -24.65 -26.58 4.92
C GLU A 400 -25.95 -26.94 5.69
N ASP A 401 -26.37 -26.09 6.63
CA ASP A 401 -27.61 -26.29 7.39
C ASP A 401 -28.88 -26.14 6.54
N LYS A 402 -28.89 -25.18 5.60
CA LYS A 402 -30.02 -24.98 4.68
C LYS A 402 -30.22 -26.19 3.76
N TYR A 403 -29.15 -26.76 3.22
CA TYR A 403 -29.22 -27.95 2.37
C TYR A 403 -29.74 -29.17 3.16
N LYS A 404 -29.22 -29.40 4.37
CA LYS A 404 -29.73 -30.48 5.25
C LYS A 404 -31.24 -30.34 5.48
N ARG A 405 -31.70 -29.16 5.86
CA ARG A 405 -33.14 -28.87 6.04
C ARG A 405 -33.96 -29.08 4.78
N PHE A 406 -33.45 -28.71 3.61
CA PHE A 406 -34.18 -28.91 2.34
C PHE A 406 -34.41 -30.39 2.04
N VAL A 407 -33.40 -31.24 2.27
CA VAL A 407 -33.51 -32.70 2.06
C VAL A 407 -34.43 -33.34 3.11
N GLU A 408 -34.31 -32.93 4.38
CA GLU A 408 -35.14 -33.43 5.48
C GLU A 408 -36.63 -33.07 5.34
N LEU A 409 -36.93 -31.85 4.87
CA LEU A 409 -38.31 -31.37 4.70
C LEU A 409 -38.92 -31.72 3.33
N ASN A 410 -38.16 -32.38 2.45
CA ASN A 410 -38.68 -32.78 1.14
C ASN A 410 -39.78 -33.84 1.31
N PRO A 411 -41.00 -33.61 0.80
CA PRO A 411 -42.10 -34.57 0.94
C PRO A 411 -41.90 -35.85 0.13
N GLU A 412 -40.98 -35.85 -0.85
CA GLU A 412 -40.65 -37.06 -1.58
C GLU A 412 -39.71 -37.95 -0.75
N PRO A 413 -39.97 -39.27 -0.68
CA PRO A 413 -39.05 -40.24 -0.11
C PRO A 413 -37.68 -40.23 -0.80
N ILE A 414 -36.65 -39.76 -0.09
CA ILE A 414 -35.26 -39.74 -0.54
C ILE A 414 -34.43 -40.70 0.31
N ILE A 415 -33.64 -41.54 -0.34
CA ILE A 415 -32.71 -42.45 0.31
C ILE A 415 -31.35 -42.43 -0.39
N VAL A 416 -30.28 -42.52 0.40
CA VAL A 416 -28.92 -42.70 -0.09
C VAL A 416 -28.38 -43.99 0.48
N TYR A 417 -27.88 -44.86 -0.39
CA TYR A 417 -27.18 -46.08 0.03
C TYR A 417 -25.87 -46.24 -0.73
N GLN A 418 -24.93 -46.95 -0.12
CA GLN A 418 -23.59 -47.20 -0.64
C GLN A 418 -23.29 -48.68 -0.43
N GLN A 419 -22.90 -49.38 -1.50
CA GLN A 419 -22.67 -50.84 -1.47
C GLN A 419 -23.87 -51.63 -0.90
N GLY A 420 -25.10 -51.17 -1.20
CA GLY A 420 -26.34 -51.77 -0.69
C GLY A 420 -26.68 -51.41 0.77
N ILE A 421 -25.83 -50.66 1.47
CA ILE A 421 -26.04 -50.25 2.87
C ILE A 421 -26.64 -48.85 2.92
N ILE A 422 -27.74 -48.68 3.66
CA ILE A 422 -28.41 -47.39 3.82
C ILE A 422 -27.52 -46.42 4.62
N GLN A 423 -27.14 -45.31 3.97
CA GLN A 423 -26.30 -44.24 4.53
C GLN A 423 -27.13 -43.04 5.01
N TYR A 424 -28.29 -42.81 4.40
CA TYR A 424 -29.19 -41.73 4.77
C TYR A 424 -30.61 -42.01 4.26
N ALA A 425 -31.64 -41.66 5.02
CA ALA A 425 -33.02 -41.64 4.57
C ALA A 425 -33.74 -40.44 5.19
N ASN A 426 -34.47 -39.67 4.38
CA ASN A 426 -35.25 -38.55 4.91
C ASN A 426 -36.53 -39.04 5.61
N PRO A 427 -37.21 -38.19 6.41
CA PRO A 427 -38.44 -38.56 7.12
C PRO A 427 -39.58 -39.09 6.24
N ALA A 428 -39.69 -38.62 4.99
CA ALA A 428 -40.66 -39.15 4.04
C ALA A 428 -40.34 -40.62 3.67
N CYS A 429 -39.06 -40.94 3.51
CA CYS A 429 -38.59 -42.28 3.21
C CYS A 429 -38.74 -43.24 4.40
N THR A 430 -38.40 -42.81 5.62
CA THR A 430 -38.60 -43.64 6.83
C THR A 430 -40.07 -44.04 6.97
N LYS A 431 -40.99 -43.09 6.76
CA LYS A 431 -42.44 -43.34 6.74
C LYS A 431 -42.88 -44.28 5.62
N LEU A 432 -42.34 -44.13 4.41
CA LEU A 432 -42.64 -45.03 3.29
C LEU A 432 -42.22 -46.47 3.62
N LEU A 433 -41.03 -46.65 4.18
CA LEU A 433 -40.44 -47.95 4.55
C LEU A 433 -41.01 -48.54 5.84
N GLY A 434 -41.81 -47.78 6.60
CA GLY A 434 -42.42 -48.23 7.84
C GLY A 434 -41.47 -48.26 9.04
N ALA A 435 -40.42 -47.43 9.03
CA ALA A 435 -39.49 -47.23 10.14
C ALA A 435 -39.86 -45.98 10.95
N ALA A 436 -39.63 -46.02 12.27
CA ALA A 436 -39.93 -44.89 13.16
C ALA A 436 -38.94 -43.74 13.00
N SER A 437 -37.67 -44.04 12.66
CA SER A 437 -36.62 -43.06 12.43
C SER A 437 -35.55 -43.58 11.48
N PHE A 438 -34.61 -42.72 11.08
CA PHE A 438 -33.49 -43.11 10.23
C PHE A 438 -32.55 -44.09 10.95
N GLU A 439 -32.38 -43.96 12.27
CA GLU A 439 -31.52 -44.82 13.09
C GLU A 439 -31.92 -46.31 13.00
N GLU A 440 -33.20 -46.61 12.77
CA GLU A 440 -33.67 -47.98 12.54
C GLU A 440 -33.30 -48.53 11.15
N LEU A 441 -33.01 -47.66 10.19
CA LEU A 441 -32.63 -48.01 8.82
C LEU A 441 -31.11 -47.98 8.61
N ALA A 442 -30.41 -47.11 9.35
CA ALA A 442 -28.98 -46.89 9.21
C ALA A 442 -28.19 -48.20 9.32
N GLY A 443 -27.34 -48.47 8.33
CA GLY A 443 -26.49 -49.66 8.33
C GLY A 443 -27.16 -50.96 7.88
N LYS A 444 -28.48 -50.97 7.64
CA LYS A 444 -29.19 -52.15 7.08
C LYS A 444 -29.02 -52.25 5.58
N SER A 445 -29.22 -53.46 5.05
CA SER A 445 -29.22 -53.69 3.61
C SER A 445 -30.52 -53.18 3.00
N ILE A 446 -30.42 -52.41 1.92
CA ILE A 446 -31.58 -51.90 1.19
C ILE A 446 -32.45 -53.03 0.62
N LEU A 447 -31.85 -54.19 0.32
CA LEU A 447 -32.54 -55.37 -0.22
C LEU A 447 -33.57 -55.97 0.76
N GLU A 448 -33.44 -55.73 2.06
CA GLU A 448 -34.38 -56.21 3.09
C GLU A 448 -35.80 -55.65 2.90
N TYR A 449 -35.92 -54.53 2.19
CA TYR A 449 -37.16 -53.78 2.02
C TYR A 449 -37.82 -53.96 0.64
N PHE A 450 -37.22 -54.76 -0.25
CA PHE A 450 -37.80 -55.05 -1.56
C PHE A 450 -38.46 -56.43 -1.61
N HIS A 451 -39.48 -56.58 -2.45
CA HIS A 451 -40.12 -57.88 -2.65
C HIS A 451 -39.12 -58.91 -3.20
N PRO A 452 -39.13 -60.19 -2.75
CA PRO A 452 -38.15 -61.20 -3.18
C PRO A 452 -38.10 -61.42 -4.69
N GLU A 453 -39.22 -61.24 -5.39
CA GLU A 453 -39.30 -61.35 -6.86
C GLU A 453 -38.59 -60.19 -7.59
N SER A 454 -38.45 -59.03 -6.94
CA SER A 454 -37.72 -57.87 -7.44
C SER A 454 -36.23 -57.86 -7.06
N ALA A 455 -35.82 -58.66 -6.07
CA ALA A 455 -34.47 -58.63 -5.50
C ALA A 455 -33.36 -58.95 -6.53
N ALA A 456 -33.56 -59.97 -7.37
CA ALA A 456 -32.59 -60.35 -8.41
C ALA A 456 -32.43 -59.28 -9.52
N PHE A 457 -33.51 -58.54 -9.81
CA PHE A 457 -33.47 -57.42 -10.76
C PHE A 457 -32.72 -56.22 -10.16
N ILE A 458 -32.92 -55.95 -8.87
CA ILE A 458 -32.25 -54.88 -8.13
C ILE A 458 -30.76 -55.17 -7.95
N GLU A 459 -30.36 -56.40 -7.62
CA GLU A 459 -28.95 -56.80 -7.54
C GLU A 459 -28.22 -56.61 -8.87
N LYS A 460 -28.80 -57.08 -9.97
CA LYS A 460 -28.25 -56.88 -11.32
C LYS A 460 -28.10 -55.39 -11.65
N ARG A 461 -29.05 -54.56 -11.21
CA ARG A 461 -29.03 -53.13 -11.44
C ARG A 461 -28.00 -52.42 -10.58
N ILE A 462 -27.81 -52.82 -9.32
CA ILE A 462 -26.72 -52.32 -8.45
C ILE A 462 -25.36 -52.61 -9.10
N ASP A 463 -25.19 -53.79 -9.69
CA ASP A 463 -23.97 -54.18 -10.42
C ASP A 463 -23.74 -53.37 -11.72
N GLU A 464 -24.81 -53.03 -12.44
CA GLU A 464 -24.76 -52.14 -13.61
C GLU A 464 -24.45 -50.68 -13.20
N MET A 465 -25.00 -50.23 -12.06
CA MET A 465 -24.82 -48.88 -11.50
C MET A 465 -23.39 -48.65 -10.95
N ASN A 466 -22.71 -49.70 -10.47
CA ASN A 466 -21.30 -49.64 -10.07
C ASN A 466 -20.33 -49.32 -11.23
N LYS A 467 -20.79 -49.42 -12.49
CA LYS A 467 -19.91 -49.33 -13.67
C LYS A 467 -19.91 -47.97 -14.37
N ILE A 468 -21.00 -47.19 -14.34
CA ILE A 468 -21.13 -45.93 -15.10
C ILE A 468 -22.13 -44.98 -14.40
N GLY A 469 -21.76 -43.70 -14.21
CA GLY A 469 -22.58 -42.66 -13.56
C GLY A 469 -23.86 -42.27 -14.32
N ILE A 470 -24.82 -43.19 -14.37
CA ILE A 470 -26.05 -43.09 -15.16
C ILE A 470 -27.22 -42.60 -14.28
N SER A 471 -28.10 -41.79 -14.88
CA SER A 471 -29.44 -41.51 -14.36
C SER A 471 -30.36 -42.71 -14.58
N ILE A 472 -31.02 -43.15 -13.52
CA ILE A 472 -31.85 -44.35 -13.48
C ILE A 472 -33.21 -43.98 -14.08
N PRO A 473 -33.60 -44.57 -15.24
CA PRO A 473 -34.93 -44.32 -15.78
C PRO A 473 -35.99 -44.81 -14.78
N PRO A 474 -37.14 -44.11 -14.68
CA PRO A 474 -38.21 -44.46 -13.77
C PRO A 474 -38.58 -45.94 -13.93
N THR A 475 -38.50 -46.70 -12.84
CA THR A 475 -38.81 -48.14 -12.85
C THR A 475 -39.79 -48.46 -11.74
N GLU A 476 -40.81 -49.23 -12.06
CA GLU A 476 -41.83 -49.63 -11.09
C GLU A 476 -41.37 -50.87 -10.33
N GLU A 477 -41.39 -50.81 -9.01
CA GLU A 477 -40.93 -51.84 -8.09
C GLU A 477 -41.91 -52.04 -6.94
N LYS A 478 -41.75 -53.15 -6.22
CA LYS A 478 -42.54 -53.44 -5.02
C LYS A 478 -41.67 -53.42 -3.78
N ILE A 479 -42.01 -52.53 -2.86
CA ILE A 479 -41.45 -52.50 -1.50
C ILE A 479 -42.29 -53.42 -0.61
N LYS A 480 -41.60 -54.17 0.26
CA LYS A 480 -42.19 -54.95 1.34
C LYS A 480 -41.79 -54.31 2.67
N ARG A 481 -42.78 -53.80 3.41
CA ARG A 481 -42.57 -53.27 4.76
C ARG A 481 -42.31 -54.39 5.78
N PRO A 482 -41.70 -54.08 6.94
CA PRO A 482 -41.52 -55.04 8.02
C PRO A 482 -42.83 -55.67 8.53
N ASP A 483 -43.95 -54.94 8.45
CA ASP A 483 -45.30 -55.43 8.80
C ASP A 483 -45.93 -56.36 7.74
N GLY A 484 -45.24 -56.59 6.61
CA GLY A 484 -45.69 -57.44 5.51
C GLY A 484 -46.50 -56.72 4.44
N THR A 485 -46.79 -55.43 4.60
CA THR A 485 -47.53 -54.63 3.60
C THR A 485 -46.69 -54.44 2.33
N ILE A 486 -47.32 -54.57 1.15
CA ILE A 486 -46.68 -54.35 -0.15
C ILE A 486 -47.10 -53.00 -0.71
N ILE A 487 -46.14 -52.22 -1.21
CA ILE A 487 -46.35 -50.91 -1.82
C ILE A 487 -45.73 -50.91 -3.21
N ASP A 488 -46.52 -50.51 -4.20
CA ASP A 488 -46.01 -50.28 -5.56
C ASP A 488 -45.39 -48.88 -5.60
N ILE A 489 -44.12 -48.81 -5.99
CA ILE A 489 -43.36 -47.58 -6.09
C ILE A 489 -42.75 -47.42 -7.48
N GLU A 490 -42.54 -46.18 -7.90
CA GLU A 490 -41.68 -45.82 -9.01
C GLU A 490 -40.36 -45.28 -8.44
N VAL A 491 -39.25 -45.87 -8.88
CA VAL A 491 -37.92 -45.56 -8.41
C VAL A 491 -37.19 -44.76 -9.50
N THR A 492 -36.70 -43.58 -9.12
CA THR A 492 -35.74 -42.81 -9.93
C THR A 492 -34.51 -42.53 -9.09
N GLY A 493 -33.37 -42.26 -9.73
CA GLY A 493 -32.16 -41.98 -8.97
C GLY A 493 -30.96 -41.66 -9.83
N ILE A 494 -29.91 -41.21 -9.18
CA ILE A 494 -28.63 -40.88 -9.79
C ILE A 494 -27.51 -41.48 -8.94
N THR A 495 -26.36 -41.61 -9.58
CA THR A 495 -25.13 -41.98 -8.88
C THR A 495 -24.39 -40.70 -8.48
N ILE A 496 -23.96 -40.61 -7.22
CA ILE A 496 -23.23 -39.47 -6.66
C ILE A 496 -21.90 -39.94 -6.05
N MET A 497 -20.92 -39.04 -6.01
CA MET A 497 -19.68 -39.26 -5.26
C MET A 497 -19.86 -38.71 -3.85
N ASN A 498 -19.75 -39.55 -2.83
CA ASN A 498 -19.81 -39.16 -1.43
C ASN A 498 -18.53 -39.64 -0.71
N GLU A 499 -17.79 -38.72 -0.09
CA GLU A 499 -16.52 -39.00 0.62
C GLU A 499 -15.51 -39.87 -0.19
N GLY A 500 -15.44 -39.64 -1.51
CA GLY A 500 -14.55 -40.38 -2.41
C GLY A 500 -15.07 -41.76 -2.85
N ASN A 501 -16.26 -42.16 -2.39
CA ASN A 501 -16.90 -43.42 -2.76
C ASN A 501 -18.15 -43.20 -3.60
N LEU A 502 -18.53 -44.23 -4.36
CA LEU A 502 -19.73 -44.23 -5.17
C LEU A 502 -20.97 -44.52 -4.31
N SER A 503 -21.93 -43.59 -4.28
CA SER A 503 -23.19 -43.71 -3.55
C SER A 503 -24.38 -43.49 -4.47
N PHE A 504 -25.52 -44.07 -4.12
CA PHE A 504 -26.74 -44.02 -4.93
C PHE A 504 -27.79 -43.19 -4.22
N LEU A 505 -28.23 -42.10 -4.87
CA LEU A 505 -29.32 -41.26 -4.39
C LEU A 505 -30.59 -41.65 -5.15
N MET A 506 -31.57 -42.17 -4.43
CA MET A 506 -32.83 -42.63 -5.00
C MET A 506 -34.00 -41.82 -4.45
N ILE A 507 -34.97 -41.56 -5.32
CA ILE A 507 -36.25 -40.95 -5.01
C ILE A 507 -37.33 -42.00 -5.29
N TYR A 508 -38.18 -42.28 -4.31
CA TYR A 508 -39.29 -43.23 -4.44
C TYR A 508 -40.62 -42.49 -4.52
N HIS A 509 -41.44 -42.87 -5.49
CA HIS A 509 -42.78 -42.32 -5.67
C HIS A 509 -43.82 -43.43 -5.44
N ASP A 510 -44.75 -43.25 -4.49
CA ASP A 510 -45.82 -44.23 -4.26
C ASP A 510 -46.84 -44.18 -5.40
N ILE A 511 -46.92 -45.26 -6.17
CA ILE A 511 -47.81 -45.40 -7.33
C ILE A 511 -48.94 -46.40 -7.08
N THR A 512 -49.11 -46.88 -5.83
CA THR A 512 -50.13 -47.89 -5.48
C THR A 512 -51.53 -47.47 -5.91
N ARG A 513 -51.88 -46.20 -5.71
CA ARG A 513 -53.20 -45.65 -6.13
C ARG A 513 -53.32 -45.53 -7.65
N ARG A 514 -52.22 -45.24 -8.36
CA ARG A 514 -52.16 -45.19 -9.84
C ARG A 514 -52.39 -46.58 -10.40
N LYS A 515 -51.64 -47.58 -9.91
CA LYS A 515 -51.77 -48.99 -10.27
C LYS A 515 -53.18 -49.53 -10.06
N TYR A 516 -53.78 -49.27 -8.90
CA TYR A 516 -55.15 -49.69 -8.63
C TYR A 516 -56.17 -49.13 -9.65
N LYS A 517 -56.01 -47.86 -10.05
CA LYS A 517 -56.87 -47.23 -11.06
C LYS A 517 -56.65 -47.82 -12.45
N GLU A 518 -55.41 -48.08 -12.85
CA GLU A 518 -55.07 -48.69 -14.13
C GLU A 518 -55.62 -50.12 -14.23
N GLU A 519 -55.46 -50.93 -13.18
CA GLU A 519 -56.05 -52.27 -13.13
C GLU A 519 -57.57 -52.24 -13.17
N ALA A 520 -58.21 -51.30 -12.46
CA ALA A 520 -59.66 -51.13 -12.48
C ALA A 520 -60.14 -50.69 -13.88
N LEU A 521 -59.39 -49.82 -14.55
CA LEU A 521 -59.68 -49.37 -15.92
C LEU A 521 -59.50 -50.52 -16.92
N GLN A 522 -58.39 -51.26 -16.86
CA GLN A 522 -58.16 -52.44 -17.71
C GLN A 522 -59.23 -53.51 -17.50
N LYS A 523 -59.64 -53.79 -16.25
CA LYS A 523 -60.76 -54.70 -15.95
C LYS A 523 -62.06 -54.20 -16.55
N SER A 524 -62.32 -52.89 -16.48
CA SER A 524 -63.49 -52.25 -17.09
C SER A 524 -63.46 -52.37 -18.63
N GLU A 525 -62.36 -52.02 -19.27
CA GLU A 525 -62.16 -52.10 -20.73
C GLU A 525 -62.28 -53.55 -21.24
N THR A 526 -61.68 -54.51 -20.53
CA THR A 526 -61.78 -55.93 -20.89
C THR A 526 -63.22 -56.43 -20.78
N LYS A 527 -63.96 -55.96 -19.76
CA LYS A 527 -65.38 -56.26 -19.59
C LYS A 527 -66.24 -55.63 -20.71
N PHE A 528 -65.98 -54.39 -21.08
CA PHE A 528 -66.65 -53.72 -22.21
C PHE A 528 -66.32 -54.40 -23.55
N ARG A 529 -65.07 -54.79 -23.79
CA ARG A 529 -64.66 -55.51 -25.00
C ARG A 529 -65.38 -56.85 -25.15
N ARG A 530 -65.49 -57.63 -24.06
CA ARG A 530 -66.27 -58.88 -24.05
C ARG A 530 -67.77 -58.67 -24.34
N LEU A 531 -68.37 -57.62 -23.79
CA LEU A 531 -69.78 -57.29 -24.05
C LEU A 531 -70.01 -56.86 -25.51
N ALA A 532 -69.08 -56.10 -26.09
CA ALA A 532 -69.14 -55.70 -27.50
C ALA A 532 -68.95 -56.89 -28.46
N GLU A 533 -68.10 -57.86 -28.13
CA GLU A 533 -67.95 -59.10 -28.90
C GLU A 533 -69.20 -59.98 -28.85
N MET A 534 -69.89 -60.07 -27.70
CA MET A 534 -71.17 -60.78 -27.59
C MET A 534 -72.31 -60.12 -28.38
N SER A 535 -72.21 -58.80 -28.62
CA SER A 535 -73.21 -58.02 -29.36
C SER A 535 -73.05 -58.11 -30.89
N LYS A 536 -71.95 -58.71 -31.39
CA LYS A 536 -71.71 -58.97 -32.82
C LYS A 536 -72.22 -60.35 -33.30
N VAL A 537 -72.78 -61.17 -32.40
CA VAL A 537 -73.29 -62.53 -32.70
C VAL A 537 -74.82 -62.60 -32.59
N VAL A 538 -75.52 -61.46 -32.72
CA VAL A 538 -76.99 -61.41 -32.79
C VAL A 538 -77.43 -60.69 -34.05
#